data_AF-A0A739MV82-F1
#
_entry.id   AF-A0A739MV82-F1
#
_cell.length_a   1.000
_cell.length_b   1.000
_cell.length_c   1.000
_cell.angle_alpha   90.00
_cell.angle_beta   90.00
_cell.angle_gamma   90.00
#
_symmetry.space_group_name_H-M   'P 1'
#
loop_
_entity.id
_entity.type
_entity.pdbx_description
1 polymer ?
#
loop_
_entity_poly.entity_id
_entity_poly.type
_entity_poly.pdbx_seq_one_letter_code
_entity_poly.pdbx_strand_id
1 'polypeptide(L)'
;MKISCKNVGVILPIFNSSHRSFKKTFLQAASGGRIGSSNTGIIEVEALKKIDFTLTEGNRLALIGHNGSGKTTLLRVLAGAYKPTSGKYECIGRVTSLIDPMMGMDGELTGLENIKLRGLFLGLSKNEIKNITEDVIEFSELGDFIKIPVRTYSSGMVLRLGFS
;
A
#
# COMPACT_ATOMS: atom_id res chain seq x y z
N MET A 1 4.02 -12.99 -15.97
CA MET A 1 3.73 -12.54 -14.57
C MET A 1 2.92 -13.60 -13.82
N LYS A 2 3.14 -13.82 -12.50
CA LYS A 2 2.31 -14.73 -11.67
C LYS A 2 2.11 -14.21 -10.24
N ILE A 3 0.89 -14.26 -9.74
CA ILE A 3 0.52 -13.98 -8.34
C ILE A 3 -0.19 -15.20 -7.76
N SER A 4 0.18 -15.65 -6.56
CA SER A 4 -0.48 -16.76 -5.87
C SER A 4 -0.70 -16.45 -4.40
N CYS A 5 -1.94 -16.63 -3.95
CA CYS A 5 -2.36 -16.58 -2.56
C CYS A 5 -2.81 -17.98 -2.15
N LYS A 6 -2.20 -18.52 -1.08
CA LYS A 6 -2.58 -19.80 -0.47
C LYS A 6 -2.92 -19.58 0.99
N ASN A 7 -4.20 -19.70 1.34
CA ASN A 7 -4.73 -19.51 2.69
C ASN A 7 -4.29 -18.19 3.33
N VAL A 8 -4.19 -17.11 2.53
CA VAL A 8 -3.66 -15.82 2.99
C VAL A 8 -4.64 -15.19 3.99
N GLY A 9 -4.12 -14.82 5.17
CA GLY A 9 -4.85 -14.09 6.19
C GLY A 9 -4.09 -12.86 6.66
N VAL A 10 -4.83 -11.87 7.16
CA VAL A 10 -4.29 -10.63 7.75
C VAL A 10 -5.10 -10.30 8.99
N ILE A 11 -4.41 -10.21 10.12
CA ILE A 11 -4.95 -9.78 11.40
C ILE A 11 -4.33 -8.42 11.76
N LEU A 12 -5.18 -7.45 12.08
CA LEU A 12 -4.79 -6.10 12.46
C LEU A 12 -5.05 -5.90 13.96
N PRO A 13 -4.00 -5.71 14.79
CA PRO A 13 -4.19 -5.39 16.20
C PRO A 13 -4.66 -3.94 16.38
N ILE A 14 -5.68 -3.73 17.20
CA ILE A 14 -6.18 -2.43 17.64
C ILE A 14 -5.57 -2.12 19.00
N PHE A 15 -4.67 -1.14 19.02
CA PHE A 15 -4.07 -0.64 20.25
C PHE A 15 -4.86 0.58 20.75
N ASN A 16 -5.41 0.50 21.96
CA ASN A 16 -5.91 1.67 22.68
C ASN A 16 -4.80 2.32 23.54
N SER A 17 -5.04 3.55 24.00
CA SER A 17 -4.13 4.30 24.88
C SER A 17 -3.86 3.60 26.23
N SER A 18 -4.75 2.72 26.68
CA SER A 18 -4.63 1.94 27.92
C SER A 18 -3.60 0.79 27.82
N HIS A 19 -3.20 0.36 26.62
CA HIS A 19 -2.28 -0.75 26.40
C HIS A 19 -0.79 -0.36 26.34
N ARG A 20 -0.45 0.94 26.37
CA ARG A 20 0.95 1.43 26.37
C ARG A 20 1.60 1.51 27.77
N SER A 21 1.01 0.91 28.79
CA SER A 21 1.58 1.01 30.14
C SER A 21 2.69 -0.02 30.34
N PHE A 22 3.95 0.44 30.21
CA PHE A 22 5.17 -0.28 30.62
C PHE A 22 5.06 -0.92 32.02
N LYS A 23 4.16 -0.41 32.88
CA LYS A 23 3.87 -0.97 34.20
C LYS A 23 3.39 -2.42 34.15
N LYS A 24 2.62 -2.83 33.13
CA LYS A 24 2.13 -4.23 33.02
C LYS A 24 3.26 -5.21 32.71
N THR A 25 4.19 -4.83 31.84
CA THR A 25 5.39 -5.63 31.53
C THR A 25 6.34 -5.71 32.73
N PHE A 26 6.49 -4.62 33.49
CA PHE A 26 7.34 -4.60 34.69
C PHE A 26 6.74 -5.41 35.86
N LEU A 27 5.42 -5.37 36.05
CA LEU A 27 4.72 -6.19 37.06
C LEU A 27 4.84 -7.70 36.79
N GLN A 28 4.81 -8.13 35.52
CA GLN A 28 5.02 -9.55 35.16
C GLN A 28 6.46 -10.03 35.40
N ALA A 29 7.45 -9.15 35.30
CA ALA A 29 8.85 -9.49 35.56
C ALA A 29 9.18 -9.63 37.05
N ALA A 30 8.45 -8.92 37.93
CA ALA A 30 8.67 -8.94 39.37
C ALA A 30 7.97 -10.11 40.09
N SER A 31 6.91 -10.68 39.53
CA SER A 31 6.22 -11.85 40.08
C SER A 31 6.66 -13.13 39.37
N GLY A 32 7.57 -13.90 39.97
CA GLY A 32 8.12 -15.16 39.43
C GLY A 32 7.13 -16.32 39.33
N GLY A 33 6.00 -16.15 38.63
CA GLY A 33 4.96 -17.17 38.44
C GLY A 33 4.60 -17.36 36.97
N ARG A 34 4.86 -18.56 36.44
CA ARG A 34 4.33 -19.05 35.16
C ARG A 34 2.81 -19.23 35.26
N ILE A 35 2.03 -18.32 34.69
CA ILE A 35 0.62 -18.56 34.35
C ILE A 35 0.35 -17.99 32.97
N GLY A 36 0.04 -18.87 32.02
CA GLY A 36 -0.40 -18.51 30.69
C GLY A 36 -1.76 -17.83 30.72
N SER A 37 -1.81 -16.62 30.17
CA SER A 37 -3.02 -16.05 29.58
C SER A 37 -2.55 -15.23 28.39
N SER A 38 -2.45 -15.89 27.24
CA SER A 38 -2.32 -15.23 25.95
C SER A 38 -3.67 -14.60 25.59
N ASN A 39 -4.05 -13.57 26.33
CA ASN A 39 -5.06 -12.62 25.89
C ASN A 39 -4.53 -11.25 26.25
N THR A 40 -3.71 -10.71 25.34
CA THR A 40 -2.94 -9.46 25.46
C THR A 40 -3.81 -8.22 25.73
N GLY A 41 -5.13 -8.39 25.83
CA GLY A 41 -6.12 -7.31 25.93
C GLY A 41 -6.25 -6.51 24.62
N ILE A 42 -5.47 -6.86 23.60
CA ILE A 42 -5.46 -6.21 22.30
C ILE A 42 -6.64 -6.78 21.52
N ILE A 43 -7.53 -5.90 21.06
CA ILE A 43 -8.61 -6.29 20.15
C ILE A 43 -7.98 -6.54 18.78
N GLU A 44 -8.14 -7.73 18.22
CA GLU A 44 -7.65 -8.07 16.90
C GLU A 44 -8.80 -8.09 15.89
N VAL A 45 -8.57 -7.50 14.71
CA VAL A 45 -9.51 -7.55 13.59
C VAL A 45 -8.96 -8.44 12.50
N GLU A 46 -9.66 -9.53 12.21
CA GLU A 46 -9.38 -10.41 11.07
C GLU A 46 -9.82 -9.71 9.77
N ALA A 47 -8.89 -8.99 9.13
CA ALA A 47 -9.16 -8.19 7.94
C ALA A 47 -9.18 -9.03 6.65
N LEU A 48 -8.46 -10.16 6.62
CA LEU A 48 -8.53 -11.17 5.56
C LEU A 48 -8.50 -12.56 6.17
N LYS A 49 -9.32 -13.45 5.63
CA LYS A 49 -9.45 -14.83 6.11
C LYS A 49 -9.39 -15.81 4.95
N LYS A 50 -8.39 -16.68 4.97
CA LYS A 50 -8.24 -17.83 4.05
C LYS A 50 -8.46 -17.45 2.58
N ILE A 51 -7.72 -16.47 2.10
CA ILE A 51 -7.79 -16.04 0.70
C ILE A 51 -6.94 -16.97 -0.16
N ASP A 52 -7.59 -17.62 -1.13
CA ASP A 52 -6.99 -18.59 -2.05
C ASP A 52 -7.32 -18.21 -3.50
N PHE A 53 -6.29 -17.85 -4.28
CA PHE A 53 -6.42 -17.69 -5.72
C PHE A 53 -5.03 -17.68 -6.38
N THR A 54 -5.01 -17.87 -7.70
CA THR A 54 -3.80 -17.68 -8.51
C THR A 54 -4.18 -16.88 -9.75
N LEU A 55 -3.38 -15.86 -10.06
CA LEU A 55 -3.48 -15.08 -11.27
C LEU A 55 -2.22 -15.30 -12.11
N THR A 56 -2.42 -15.56 -13.38
CA THR A 56 -1.39 -15.58 -14.41
C THR A 56 -1.60 -14.41 -15.37
N GLU A 57 -0.65 -14.25 -16.29
CA GLU A 57 -0.73 -13.26 -17.34
C GLU A 57 -2.06 -13.31 -18.11
N GLY A 58 -2.60 -12.14 -18.46
CA GLY A 58 -3.89 -12.00 -19.12
C GLY A 58 -5.13 -12.14 -18.22
N ASN A 59 -4.98 -12.59 -16.96
CA ASN A 59 -6.11 -12.63 -16.03
C ASN A 59 -6.54 -11.23 -15.60
N ARG A 60 -7.87 -11.06 -15.43
CA ARG A 60 -8.48 -9.85 -14.88
C ARG A 60 -9.31 -10.28 -13.68
N LEU A 61 -9.03 -9.69 -12.51
CA LEU A 61 -9.74 -9.97 -11.27
C LEU A 61 -10.45 -8.70 -10.80
N ALA A 62 -11.76 -8.77 -10.61
CA ALA A 62 -12.55 -7.73 -9.96
C ALA A 62 -12.83 -8.12 -8.51
N LEU A 63 -12.53 -7.22 -7.56
CA LEU A 63 -12.84 -7.39 -6.14
C LEU A 63 -14.09 -6.58 -5.77
N ILE A 64 -15.18 -7.26 -5.45
CA ILE A 64 -16.48 -6.64 -5.15
C ILE A 64 -16.91 -7.05 -3.74
N GLY A 65 -17.55 -6.14 -3.01
CA GLY A 65 -18.07 -6.38 -1.66
C GLY A 65 -18.36 -5.07 -0.92
N HIS A 66 -19.01 -5.15 0.24
CA HIS A 66 -19.34 -3.98 1.06
C HIS A 66 -18.10 -3.26 1.63
N ASN A 67 -18.26 -2.02 2.11
CA ASN A 67 -17.18 -1.32 2.80
C ASN A 67 -16.74 -2.10 4.05
N GLY A 68 -15.43 -2.21 4.27
CA GLY A 68 -14.86 -3.01 5.36
C GLY A 68 -14.68 -4.51 5.04
N SER A 69 -15.06 -5.00 3.85
CA SER A 69 -14.90 -6.41 3.47
C SER A 69 -13.45 -6.88 3.21
N GLY A 70 -12.45 -6.06 3.51
CA GLY A 70 -11.03 -6.40 3.30
C GLY A 70 -10.45 -6.13 1.91
N LYS A 71 -11.20 -5.55 0.95
CA LYS A 71 -10.71 -5.29 -0.43
C LYS A 71 -9.40 -4.50 -0.46
N THR A 72 -9.36 -3.34 0.17
CA THR A 72 -8.16 -2.50 0.24
C THR A 72 -7.03 -3.21 0.98
N THR A 73 -7.35 -4.01 2.00
CA THR A 73 -6.35 -4.83 2.71
C THR A 73 -5.75 -5.88 1.79
N LEU A 74 -6.56 -6.58 0.99
CA LEU A 74 -6.07 -7.54 0.00
C LEU A 74 -5.17 -6.86 -1.03
N LEU A 75 -5.60 -5.74 -1.59
CA LEU A 75 -4.77 -4.99 -2.54
C LEU A 75 -3.45 -4.52 -1.92
N ARG A 76 -3.43 -4.13 -0.64
CA ARG A 76 -2.18 -3.80 0.10
C ARG A 76 -1.27 -5.02 0.28
N VAL A 77 -1.82 -6.21 0.49
CA VAL A 77 -1.03 -7.46 0.51
C VAL A 77 -0.44 -7.74 -0.87
N LEU A 78 -1.24 -7.62 -1.93
CA LEU A 78 -0.79 -7.85 -3.31
C LEU A 78 0.25 -6.83 -3.76
N ALA A 79 0.18 -5.60 -3.27
CA ALA A 79 1.18 -4.56 -3.50
C ALA A 79 2.45 -4.73 -2.65
N GLY A 80 2.49 -5.71 -1.74
CA GLY A 80 3.62 -5.93 -0.82
C GLY A 80 3.67 -4.95 0.37
N ALA A 81 2.69 -4.07 0.53
CA ALA A 81 2.64 -3.13 1.65
C ALA A 81 2.37 -3.83 2.98
N TYR A 82 1.50 -4.85 2.98
CA TYR A 82 1.22 -5.69 4.14
C TYR A 82 1.73 -7.11 3.93
N LYS A 83 2.45 -7.64 4.92
CA LYS A 83 2.79 -9.06 4.95
C LYS A 83 1.60 -9.86 5.52
N PRO A 84 1.21 -11.00 4.91
CA PRO A 84 0.23 -11.89 5.49
C PRO A 84 0.61 -12.31 6.91
N THR A 85 -0.35 -12.33 7.83
CA THR A 85 -0.17 -12.89 9.18
C THR A 85 -0.29 -14.41 9.17
N SER A 86 -0.91 -14.97 8.14
CA SER A 86 -1.01 -16.42 7.90
C SER A 86 -1.05 -16.73 6.40
N GLY A 87 -0.80 -18.00 6.06
CA GLY A 87 -0.74 -18.46 4.67
C GLY A 87 0.52 -18.05 3.94
N LYS A 88 0.48 -18.15 2.61
CA LYS A 88 1.62 -17.84 1.73
C LYS A 88 1.17 -16.97 0.57
N TYR A 89 1.88 -15.86 0.37
CA TYR A 89 1.77 -15.00 -0.80
C TYR A 89 3.07 -15.09 -1.61
N GLU A 90 2.95 -15.34 -2.91
CA GLU A 90 4.06 -15.38 -3.86
C GLU A 90 3.75 -14.49 -5.06
N CYS A 91 4.74 -13.71 -5.49
CA CYS A 91 4.67 -12.91 -6.70
C CYS A 91 5.94 -13.07 -7.53
N ILE A 92 5.77 -13.42 -8.81
CA ILE A 92 6.83 -13.48 -9.82
C ILE A 92 6.56 -12.36 -10.84
N GLY A 93 7.39 -11.33 -10.80
CA GLY A 93 7.24 -10.09 -11.57
C GLY A 93 7.17 -8.85 -10.66
N ARG A 94 6.79 -7.71 -11.23
CA ARG A 94 6.60 -6.45 -10.50
C ARG A 94 5.09 -6.16 -10.36
N VAL A 95 4.65 -5.82 -9.15
CA VAL A 95 3.30 -5.33 -8.89
C VAL A 95 3.41 -3.86 -8.50
N THR A 96 2.67 -3.00 -9.20
CA THR A 96 2.52 -1.59 -8.85
C THR A 96 1.08 -1.36 -8.42
N SER A 97 0.90 -0.63 -7.33
CA SER A 97 -0.41 -0.27 -6.79
C SER A 97 -0.86 1.08 -7.33
N LEU A 98 -2.07 1.15 -7.88
CA LEU A 98 -2.74 2.41 -8.25
C LEU A 98 -3.74 2.89 -7.18
N ILE A 99 -3.71 2.30 -5.97
CA ILE A 99 -4.68 2.60 -4.91
C ILE A 99 -4.58 4.06 -4.44
N ASP A 100 -3.37 4.61 -4.43
CA ASP A 100 -3.13 6.00 -4.08
C ASP A 100 -2.26 6.65 -5.16
N PRO A 101 -2.88 7.30 -6.16
CA PRO A 101 -2.14 7.94 -7.26
C PRO A 101 -1.25 9.09 -6.78
N MET A 102 -1.50 9.61 -5.57
CA MET A 102 -0.69 10.66 -4.95
C MET A 102 0.50 10.13 -4.16
N MET A 103 0.58 8.83 -3.93
CA MET A 103 1.70 8.24 -3.19
C MET A 103 3.01 8.44 -3.96
N GLY A 104 3.99 9.06 -3.28
CA GLY A 104 5.27 9.42 -3.88
C GLY A 104 5.26 10.76 -4.63
N MET A 105 4.23 11.58 -4.47
CA MET A 105 4.19 12.97 -4.93
C MET A 105 4.36 13.96 -3.76
N ASP A 106 4.87 15.16 -4.08
CA ASP A 106 5.02 16.29 -3.18
C ASP A 106 4.30 17.52 -3.76
N GLY A 107 3.42 18.13 -2.96
CA GLY A 107 2.62 19.27 -3.37
C GLY A 107 3.42 20.56 -3.60
N GLU A 108 4.59 20.70 -2.98
CA GLU A 108 5.45 21.89 -3.18
C GLU A 108 6.31 21.79 -4.45
N LEU A 109 6.47 20.59 -5.00
CA LEU A 109 7.19 20.37 -6.25
C LEU A 109 6.29 20.59 -7.47
N THR A 110 6.91 20.97 -8.59
CA THR A 110 6.23 21.07 -9.88
C THR A 110 5.77 19.70 -10.39
N GLY A 111 4.87 19.68 -11.38
CA GLY A 111 4.49 18.43 -12.06
C GLY A 111 5.70 17.67 -12.62
N LEU A 112 6.65 18.38 -13.25
CA LEU A 112 7.84 17.79 -13.83
C LEU A 112 8.77 17.16 -12.78
N GLU A 113 8.92 17.80 -11.63
CA GLU A 113 9.70 17.27 -10.50
C GLU A 113 9.01 16.06 -9.88
N ASN A 114 7.68 16.08 -9.81
CA ASN A 114 6.88 14.94 -9.36
C ASN A 114 7.01 13.72 -10.28
N ILE A 115 7.05 13.91 -11.61
CA ILE A 115 7.32 12.81 -12.56
C ILE A 115 8.65 12.13 -12.21
N LYS A 116 9.69 12.92 -11.96
CA LYS A 116 11.01 12.41 -11.59
C LYS A 116 11.01 11.72 -10.24
N LEU A 117 10.43 12.35 -9.22
CA LEU A 117 10.33 11.81 -7.86
C LEU A 117 9.62 10.46 -7.85
N ARG A 118 8.48 10.39 -8.56
CA ARG A 118 7.68 9.18 -8.65
C ARG A 118 8.37 8.08 -9.45
N GLY A 119 9.07 8.43 -10.54
CA GLY A 119 9.89 7.48 -11.27
C GLY A 119 10.98 6.84 -10.40
N LEU A 120 11.67 7.65 -9.58
CA LEU A 120 12.65 7.16 -8.61
C LEU A 120 11.99 6.26 -7.54
N PHE A 121 10.82 6.68 -7.02
CA PHE A 121 10.05 5.90 -6.06
C PHE A 121 9.64 4.52 -6.60
N LEU A 122 9.34 4.43 -7.90
CA LEU A 122 9.02 3.18 -8.60
C LEU A 122 10.26 2.35 -9.00
N GLY A 123 11.46 2.82 -8.65
CA GLY A 123 12.73 2.14 -8.92
C GLY A 123 13.21 2.27 -10.36
N LEU A 124 12.81 3.32 -11.08
CA LEU A 124 13.33 3.63 -12.41
C LEU A 124 14.68 4.36 -12.30
N SER A 125 15.58 4.08 -13.24
CA SER A 125 16.83 4.81 -13.41
C SER A 125 16.59 6.21 -13.99
N LYS A 126 17.56 7.11 -13.82
CA LYS A 126 17.48 8.48 -14.38
C LYS A 126 17.27 8.49 -15.90
N ASN A 127 17.84 7.52 -16.61
CA ASN A 127 17.69 7.41 -18.06
C ASN A 127 16.28 6.94 -18.45
N GLU A 128 15.73 5.94 -17.74
CA GLU A 128 14.35 5.50 -17.95
C GLU A 128 13.35 6.63 -17.69
N ILE A 129 13.54 7.38 -16.60
CA ILE A 129 12.71 8.55 -16.27
C ILE A 129 12.76 9.58 -17.40
N LYS A 130 13.96 9.91 -17.89
CA LYS A 130 14.12 10.86 -18.99
C LYS A 130 13.40 10.39 -20.26
N ASN A 131 13.43 9.10 -20.55
CA ASN A 131 12.82 8.55 -21.76
C ASN A 131 11.29 8.53 -21.72
N ILE A 132 10.67 8.45 -20.53
CA ILE A 132 9.21 8.44 -20.38
C ILE A 132 8.61 9.80 -20.06
N THR A 133 9.44 10.80 -19.69
CA THR A 133 8.95 12.08 -19.14
C THR A 133 8.01 12.77 -20.13
N GLU A 134 8.39 12.86 -21.40
CA GLU A 134 7.61 13.51 -22.45
C GLU A 134 6.28 12.80 -22.70
N ASP A 135 6.28 11.46 -22.74
CA ASP A 135 5.05 10.66 -22.88
C ASP A 135 4.09 10.89 -21.69
N VAL A 136 4.62 10.99 -20.47
CA VAL A 136 3.84 11.27 -19.25
C VAL A 136 3.23 12.68 -19.31
N ILE A 137 3.99 13.67 -19.78
CA ILE A 137 3.50 15.05 -19.94
C ILE A 137 2.36 15.09 -20.95
N GLU A 138 2.55 14.45 -22.12
CA GLU A 138 1.53 14.37 -23.17
C GLU A 138 0.27 13.67 -22.67
N PHE A 139 0.40 12.50 -22.03
CA PHE A 139 -0.73 11.72 -21.51
C PHE A 139 -1.49 12.45 -20.39
N SER A 140 -0.80 13.28 -19.59
CA SER A 140 -1.44 14.04 -18.50
C SER A 140 -2.36 15.16 -18.99
N GLU A 141 -2.17 15.63 -20.22
CA GLU A 141 -2.88 16.78 -20.81
C GLU A 141 -2.86 18.03 -19.91
N LEU A 142 -1.76 18.24 -19.18
CA LEU A 142 -1.60 19.37 -18.26
C LEU A 142 -0.99 20.61 -18.93
N GLY A 143 -0.36 20.48 -20.08
CA GLY A 143 0.29 21.60 -20.78
C GLY A 143 1.24 22.36 -19.85
N ASP A 144 1.12 23.69 -19.80
CA ASP A 144 2.00 24.54 -18.98
C ASP A 144 1.84 24.37 -17.47
N PHE A 145 0.74 23.76 -17.00
CA PHE A 145 0.58 23.48 -15.57
C PHE A 145 1.67 22.55 -15.03
N ILE A 146 2.33 21.75 -15.88
CA ILE A 146 3.43 20.88 -15.46
C ILE A 146 4.60 21.62 -14.80
N LYS A 147 4.73 22.92 -15.06
CA LYS A 147 5.81 23.79 -14.57
C LYS A 147 5.49 24.49 -13.26
N ILE A 148 4.27 24.35 -12.72
CA ILE A 148 3.87 24.98 -11.45
C ILE A 148 3.65 23.93 -10.35
N PRO A 149 3.70 24.31 -9.06
CA PRO A 149 3.59 23.37 -7.95
C PRO A 149 2.26 22.59 -7.94
N VAL A 150 2.32 21.28 -7.63
CA VAL A 150 1.15 20.39 -7.63
C VAL A 150 0.06 20.83 -6.65
N ARG A 151 0.40 21.56 -5.57
CA ARG A 151 -0.60 22.12 -4.64
C ARG A 151 -1.59 23.09 -5.30
N THR A 152 -1.27 23.64 -6.48
CA THR A 152 -2.17 24.52 -7.22
C THR A 152 -3.11 23.75 -8.15
N TYR A 153 -2.97 22.43 -8.24
CA TYR A 153 -3.74 21.60 -9.15
C TYR A 153 -5.13 21.33 -8.57
N SER A 154 -6.12 21.21 -9.46
CA SER A 154 -7.41 20.63 -9.07
C SER A 154 -7.26 19.13 -8.80
N SER A 155 -8.21 18.54 -8.06
CA SER A 155 -8.23 17.09 -7.81
C SER A 155 -8.19 16.26 -9.11
N GLY A 156 -8.81 16.75 -10.19
CA GLY A 156 -8.77 16.09 -11.50
C GLY A 156 -7.39 16.14 -12.17
N MET A 157 -6.70 17.28 -12.08
CA MET A 157 -5.33 17.42 -12.61
C MET A 157 -4.34 16.53 -11.86
N VAL A 158 -4.48 16.44 -10.54
CA VAL A 158 -3.70 15.53 -9.69
C VAL A 158 -3.91 14.08 -10.13
N LEU A 159 -5.17 13.67 -10.36
CA LEU A 159 -5.49 12.32 -10.82
C LEU A 159 -4.91 12.02 -12.20
N ARG A 160 -4.97 12.97 -13.14
CA ARG A 160 -4.36 12.81 -14.47
C ARG A 160 -2.86 12.58 -14.34
N LEU A 161 -2.13 13.46 -13.66
CA LEU A 161 -0.68 13.28 -13.46
C LEU A 161 -0.32 12.01 -12.69
N GLY A 162 -1.11 11.64 -11.68
CA GLY A 162 -0.89 10.43 -10.89
C GLY A 162 -1.23 9.13 -11.64
N PHE A 163 -1.92 9.20 -12.78
CA PHE A 163 -2.21 8.03 -13.62
C PHE A 163 -1.30 7.93 -14.84
N SER A 164 -0.82 9.07 -15.36
CA SER A 164 0.26 9.17 -16.34
C SER A 164 1.54 8.48 -15.85
#